data_AF-A0A3B8IQ65-F1
#
_entry.id   AF-A0A3B8IQ65-F1
#
_cell.length_a   1.000
_cell.length_b   1.000
_cell.length_c   1.000
_cell.angle_alpha   90.00
_cell.angle_beta   90.00
_cell.angle_gamma   90.00
#
_symmetry.space_group_name_H-M   'P 1'
#
loop_
_entity.id
_entity.type
_entity.pdbx_description
1 polymer ?
#
loop_
_entity_poly.entity_id
_entity_poly.type
_entity_poly.pdbx_seq_one_letter_code
_entity_poly.pdbx_strand_id
1 'polypeptide(L)'
;MRILLISTILLFGFYGLAIAQDNVQQLTTYLEEARSRSTNPLPQTVLASVAGQENDFFNAIQPYLTDSMGDVKYRAYSVLHQVGQSSPSEPFRKRVVMALLEGVKDRSVSTTCSRFLPQYTKDDFTPIALDSVIALVRREAGAYIPMIKLAGYLDLTQVQRNLINNLLEQGKLNSGERWATYLVLARMSEPNAIDYLVRRVSAVPVNDDIIYEVYGDLAYTRQKQVVQLIVETVMSDDTQCGSANLDSDETILCAYRAMEFLPGVVADFPWERDVTGDLAVDDYETALAEIRIWFATNPDYRMDRGGFE
;
A
#
# COMPACT_ATOMS: atom_id res chain seq x y z
N MET A 1 -0.94 -43.48 48.43
CA MET A 1 0.31 -42.81 48.00
C MET A 1 0.32 -42.81 46.47
N ARG A 2 0.18 -41.61 45.89
CA ARG A 2 0.50 -41.16 44.52
C ARG A 2 0.63 -42.23 43.41
N ILE A 3 -0.20 -42.13 42.38
CA ILE A 3 0.08 -42.25 40.92
C ILE A 3 -1.28 -42.34 40.23
N LEU A 4 -1.81 -41.20 39.76
CA LEU A 4 -2.94 -41.12 38.80
C LEU A 4 -3.18 -39.64 38.47
N LEU A 5 -2.25 -39.02 37.72
CA LEU A 5 -2.42 -37.68 37.16
C LEU A 5 -1.34 -37.37 36.12
N ILE A 6 -1.07 -38.32 35.21
CA ILE A 6 -0.21 -38.10 34.03
C ILE A 6 -0.79 -38.89 32.85
N SER A 7 -1.94 -38.47 32.31
CA SER A 7 -2.44 -39.02 31.02
C SER A 7 -3.39 -38.10 30.25
N THR A 8 -3.67 -36.88 30.72
CA THR A 8 -4.63 -35.97 30.05
C THR A 8 -3.97 -34.80 29.32
N ILE A 9 -2.62 -34.72 29.28
CA ILE A 9 -1.88 -33.64 28.60
C ILE A 9 -1.37 -34.07 27.21
N LEU A 10 -1.44 -35.36 26.84
CA LEU A 10 -0.87 -35.87 25.59
C LEU A 10 -1.82 -35.90 24.38
N LEU A 11 -3.09 -35.51 24.53
CA LEU A 11 -4.08 -35.58 23.44
C LEU A 11 -4.36 -34.25 22.72
N PHE A 12 -3.95 -33.11 23.29
CA PHE A 12 -4.07 -31.81 22.62
C PHE A 12 -2.90 -31.49 21.67
N GLY A 13 -1.76 -32.18 21.80
CA GLY A 13 -0.60 -31.98 20.93
C GLY A 13 -0.71 -32.61 19.54
N PHE A 14 -1.58 -33.60 19.34
CA PHE A 14 -1.67 -34.34 18.06
C PHE A 14 -2.60 -33.67 17.04
N TYR A 15 -3.63 -32.93 17.47
CA TYR A 15 -4.56 -32.29 16.53
C TYR A 15 -3.92 -31.10 15.79
N GLY A 16 -3.00 -30.37 16.42
CA GLY A 16 -2.29 -29.26 15.78
C GLY A 16 -1.33 -29.69 14.66
N LEU A 17 -0.67 -30.85 14.82
CA LEU A 17 0.29 -31.38 13.84
C LEU A 17 -0.39 -31.90 12.56
N ALA A 18 -1.57 -32.50 12.68
CA ALA A 18 -2.30 -33.04 11.53
C ALA A 18 -2.83 -31.94 10.59
N ILE A 19 -3.29 -30.81 11.16
CA ILE A 19 -3.79 -29.66 10.38
C ILE A 19 -2.63 -28.95 9.66
N ALA A 20 -1.44 -28.91 10.27
CA ALA A 20 -0.25 -28.31 9.66
C ALA A 20 0.20 -29.01 8.37
N GLN A 21 0.18 -30.34 8.38
CA GLN A 21 0.56 -31.12 7.21
C GLN A 21 -0.43 -30.97 6.06
N ASP A 22 -1.72 -30.84 6.36
CA ASP A 22 -2.77 -30.68 5.34
C ASP A 22 -2.65 -29.34 4.60
N ASN A 23 -2.44 -28.23 5.33
CA ASN A 23 -2.28 -26.90 4.73
C ASN A 23 -1.04 -26.81 3.82
N VAL A 24 0.10 -27.33 4.27
CA VAL A 24 1.35 -27.34 3.50
C VAL A 24 1.21 -28.21 2.24
N GLN A 25 0.53 -29.36 2.34
CA GLN A 25 0.29 -30.23 1.20
C GLN A 25 -0.62 -29.54 0.17
N GLN A 26 -1.71 -28.91 0.62
CA GLN A 26 -2.63 -28.19 -0.28
C GLN A 26 -1.97 -27.00 -0.97
N LEU A 27 -1.12 -26.25 -0.26
CA LEU A 27 -0.29 -25.20 -0.85
C LEU A 27 0.62 -25.75 -1.96
N THR A 28 1.30 -26.85 -1.67
CA THR A 28 2.21 -27.51 -2.61
C THR A 28 1.47 -27.96 -3.86
N THR A 29 0.34 -28.67 -3.69
CA THR A 29 -0.52 -29.09 -4.81
C THR A 29 -0.98 -27.90 -5.64
N TYR A 30 -1.47 -26.83 -5.00
CA TYR A 30 -1.92 -25.61 -5.68
C TYR A 30 -0.81 -24.97 -6.54
N LEU A 31 0.42 -24.90 -6.03
CA LEU A 31 1.56 -24.33 -6.75
C LEU A 31 2.11 -25.27 -7.84
N GLU A 32 2.04 -26.58 -7.65
CA GLU A 32 2.37 -27.57 -8.68
C GLU A 32 1.36 -27.53 -9.84
N GLU A 33 0.07 -27.44 -9.53
CA GLU A 33 -0.99 -27.31 -10.54
C GLU A 33 -0.83 -26.03 -11.38
N ALA A 34 -0.29 -24.96 -10.80
CA ALA A 34 0.03 -23.74 -11.54
C ALA A 34 1.02 -23.97 -12.70
N ARG A 35 1.91 -24.97 -12.60
CA ARG A 35 2.81 -25.34 -13.71
C ARG A 35 2.05 -25.89 -14.92
N SER A 36 0.88 -26.47 -14.69
CA SER A 36 -0.03 -26.94 -15.75
C SER A 36 -1.01 -25.86 -16.23
N ARG A 37 -0.84 -24.60 -15.79
CA ARG A 37 -1.75 -23.47 -16.05
C ARG A 37 -3.16 -23.67 -15.51
N SER A 38 -3.31 -24.46 -14.44
CA SER A 38 -4.58 -24.61 -13.73
C SER A 38 -5.12 -23.26 -13.25
N THR A 39 -6.42 -23.03 -13.38
CA THR A 39 -7.13 -21.85 -12.87
C THR A 39 -7.81 -22.11 -11.54
N ASN A 40 -7.48 -23.22 -10.86
CA ASN A 40 -8.06 -23.54 -9.56
C ASN A 40 -7.83 -22.38 -8.58
N PRO A 41 -8.84 -22.02 -7.77
CA PRO A 41 -8.70 -21.00 -6.75
C PRO A 41 -7.78 -21.50 -5.63
N LEU A 42 -7.17 -20.56 -4.92
CA LEU A 42 -6.41 -20.87 -3.70
C LEU A 42 -7.35 -21.51 -2.67
N PRO A 43 -7.02 -22.69 -2.12
CA PRO A 43 -7.82 -23.29 -1.06
C PRO A 43 -7.91 -22.36 0.16
N GLN A 44 -9.13 -22.09 0.64
CA GLN A 44 -9.37 -21.19 1.78
C GLN A 44 -8.69 -21.67 3.07
N THR A 45 -8.48 -22.98 3.18
CA THR A 45 -7.70 -23.65 4.24
C THR A 45 -6.26 -23.15 4.33
N VAL A 46 -5.61 -22.83 3.19
CA VAL A 46 -4.27 -22.22 3.16
C VAL A 46 -4.28 -20.80 3.75
N LEU A 47 -5.41 -20.10 3.64
CA LEU A 47 -5.61 -18.75 4.17
C LEU A 47 -6.13 -18.72 5.62
N ALA A 48 -6.64 -19.83 6.15
CA ALA A 48 -7.35 -19.90 7.42
C ALA A 48 -6.48 -19.71 8.70
N SER A 49 -5.25 -19.23 8.53
CA SER A 49 -4.19 -18.93 9.52
C SER A 49 -3.05 -19.94 9.54
N VAL A 50 -1.84 -19.43 9.33
CA VAL A 50 -0.57 -20.16 9.52
C VAL A 50 0.03 -19.93 10.91
N ALA A 51 -0.75 -19.41 11.86
CA ALA A 51 -0.26 -19.09 13.19
C ALA A 51 0.32 -20.35 13.88
N GLY A 52 1.59 -20.28 14.28
CA GLY A 52 2.33 -21.40 14.85
C GLY A 52 2.92 -22.39 13.83
N GLN A 53 2.72 -22.16 12.53
CA GLN A 53 3.22 -22.97 11.40
C GLN A 53 3.99 -22.13 10.38
N GLU A 54 4.39 -20.92 10.75
CA GLU A 54 4.98 -19.93 9.85
C GLU A 54 6.26 -20.45 9.18
N ASN A 55 7.07 -21.20 9.92
CA ASN A 55 8.31 -21.78 9.39
C ASN A 55 8.03 -22.88 8.36
N ASP A 56 7.10 -23.78 8.64
CA ASP A 56 6.75 -24.88 7.73
C ASP A 56 6.13 -24.33 6.45
N PHE A 57 5.21 -23.37 6.58
CA PHE A 57 4.65 -22.65 5.45
C PHE A 57 5.73 -21.96 4.61
N PHE A 58 6.62 -21.18 5.24
CA PHE A 58 7.65 -20.46 4.50
C PHE A 58 8.62 -21.42 3.79
N ASN A 59 9.00 -22.51 4.45
CA ASN A 59 9.89 -23.50 3.85
C ASN A 59 9.21 -24.20 2.65
N ALA A 60 7.91 -24.45 2.72
CA ALA A 60 7.14 -25.05 1.64
C ALA A 60 7.00 -24.12 0.42
N ILE A 61 6.80 -22.81 0.64
CA ILE A 61 6.61 -21.87 -0.47
C ILE A 61 7.91 -21.42 -1.12
N GLN A 62 9.03 -21.47 -0.40
CA GLN A 62 10.33 -20.94 -0.83
C GLN A 62 10.81 -21.45 -2.20
N PRO A 63 10.72 -22.75 -2.56
CA PRO A 63 11.12 -23.22 -3.87
C PRO A 63 10.37 -22.54 -5.03
N TYR A 64 9.10 -22.20 -4.80
CA TYR A 64 8.22 -21.62 -5.81
C TYR A 64 8.45 -20.12 -6.03
N LEU A 65 9.06 -19.43 -5.07
CA LEU A 65 9.43 -18.01 -5.22
C LEU A 65 10.54 -17.81 -6.27
N THR A 66 11.31 -18.86 -6.55
CA THR A 66 12.39 -18.86 -7.54
C THR A 66 12.13 -19.78 -8.73
N ASP A 67 10.86 -20.18 -8.94
CA ASP A 67 10.49 -21.07 -10.04
C ASP A 67 10.82 -20.45 -11.41
N SER A 68 11.17 -21.31 -12.37
CA SER A 68 11.41 -20.92 -13.76
C SER A 68 10.20 -20.29 -14.44
N MET A 69 8.97 -20.63 -14.00
CA MET A 69 7.72 -20.13 -14.57
C MET A 69 7.23 -18.88 -13.84
N GLY A 70 7.00 -17.80 -14.59
CA GLY A 70 6.49 -16.53 -14.04
C GLY A 70 5.14 -16.68 -13.32
N ASP A 71 4.22 -17.48 -13.86
CA ASP A 71 2.89 -17.70 -13.27
C ASP A 71 2.96 -18.39 -11.90
N VAL A 72 3.91 -19.30 -11.71
CA VAL A 72 4.15 -20.00 -10.44
C VAL A 72 4.70 -19.03 -9.41
N LYS A 73 5.71 -18.23 -9.79
CA LYS A 73 6.25 -17.17 -8.93
C LYS A 73 5.19 -16.16 -8.53
N TYR A 74 4.38 -15.71 -9.49
CA TYR A 74 3.28 -14.77 -9.24
C TYR A 74 2.35 -15.33 -8.15
N ARG A 75 1.86 -16.56 -8.31
CA ARG A 75 0.98 -17.21 -7.33
C ARG A 75 1.66 -17.40 -5.98
N ALA A 76 2.91 -17.84 -5.96
CA ALA A 76 3.66 -18.01 -4.72
C ALA A 76 3.79 -16.69 -3.96
N TYR A 77 4.13 -15.59 -4.64
CA TYR A 77 4.17 -14.26 -4.02
C TYR A 77 2.81 -13.74 -3.58
N SER A 78 1.73 -13.98 -4.34
CA SER A 78 0.38 -13.61 -3.94
C SER A 78 -0.06 -14.34 -2.67
N VAL A 79 0.19 -15.65 -2.58
CA VAL A 79 -0.14 -16.45 -1.39
C VAL A 79 0.70 -16.02 -0.20
N LEU A 80 2.01 -15.82 -0.39
CA LEU A 80 2.91 -15.34 0.66
C LEU A 80 2.45 -13.98 1.22
N HIS A 81 2.04 -13.06 0.34
CA HIS A 81 1.51 -11.75 0.72
C HIS A 81 0.22 -11.86 1.52
N GLN A 82 -0.79 -12.59 1.02
CA GLN A 82 -2.08 -12.75 1.69
C GLN A 82 -1.90 -13.34 3.10
N VAL A 83 -1.11 -14.41 3.21
CA VAL A 83 -0.82 -15.04 4.50
C VAL A 83 0.00 -14.12 5.41
N GLY A 84 0.93 -13.34 4.85
CA GLY A 84 1.71 -12.36 5.60
C GLY A 84 0.84 -11.23 6.18
N GLN A 85 -0.11 -10.70 5.40
CA GLN A 85 -1.03 -9.65 5.84
C GLN A 85 -1.96 -10.11 6.97
N SER A 86 -2.42 -11.36 6.92
CA SER A 86 -3.26 -11.93 7.97
C SER A 86 -2.49 -12.43 9.20
N SER A 87 -1.16 -12.41 9.18
CA SER A 87 -0.35 -13.00 10.25
C SER A 87 -0.18 -12.05 11.45
N PRO A 88 -0.48 -12.51 12.68
CA PRO A 88 -0.17 -11.73 13.88
C PRO A 88 1.33 -11.71 14.20
N SER A 89 2.13 -12.59 13.58
CA SER A 89 3.55 -12.76 13.87
C SER A 89 4.41 -11.71 13.17
N GLU A 90 4.85 -10.70 13.91
CA GLU A 90 5.76 -9.65 13.43
C GLU A 90 7.06 -10.23 12.81
N PRO A 91 7.75 -11.23 13.40
CA PRO A 91 8.92 -11.84 12.75
C PRO A 91 8.60 -12.47 11.39
N PHE A 92 7.40 -13.04 11.23
CA PHE A 92 6.98 -13.61 9.95
C PHE A 92 6.68 -12.53 8.92
N ARG A 93 5.95 -11.46 9.29
CA ARG A 93 5.71 -10.31 8.38
C ARG A 93 7.01 -9.69 7.89
N LYS A 94 8.01 -9.51 8.77
CA LYS A 94 9.36 -9.06 8.41
C LYS A 94 10.05 -9.99 7.40
N ARG A 95 9.90 -11.31 7.54
CA ARG A 95 10.43 -12.30 6.59
C ARG A 95 9.71 -12.22 5.24
N VAL A 96 8.40 -11.98 5.24
CA VAL A 96 7.61 -11.77 4.02
C VAL A 96 8.06 -10.51 3.28
N VAL A 97 8.22 -9.38 3.98
CA VAL A 97 8.75 -8.12 3.40
C VAL A 97 10.09 -8.35 2.70
N MET A 98 11.01 -9.08 3.35
CA MET A 98 12.31 -9.42 2.74
C MET A 98 12.16 -10.27 1.47
N ALA A 99 11.26 -11.26 1.47
CA ALA A 99 10.99 -12.08 0.31
C ALA A 99 10.39 -11.25 -0.85
N LEU A 100 9.46 -10.35 -0.55
CA LEU A 100 8.87 -9.43 -1.51
C LEU A 100 9.93 -8.48 -2.12
N LEU A 101 10.85 -7.95 -1.31
CA LEU A 101 11.97 -7.14 -1.81
C LEU A 101 12.92 -7.93 -2.73
N GLU A 102 13.09 -9.23 -2.50
CA GLU A 102 13.79 -10.09 -3.45
C GLU A 102 12.98 -10.26 -4.75
N GLY A 103 11.67 -10.44 -4.64
CA GLY A 103 10.76 -10.53 -5.78
C GLY A 103 10.73 -9.27 -6.64
N VAL A 104 10.94 -8.09 -6.07
CA VAL A 104 11.09 -6.83 -6.83
C VAL A 104 12.24 -6.90 -7.84
N LYS A 105 13.31 -7.66 -7.54
CA LYS A 105 14.46 -7.83 -8.44
C LYS A 105 14.18 -8.77 -9.61
N ASP A 106 13.14 -9.59 -9.51
CA ASP A 106 12.74 -10.53 -10.55
C ASP A 106 11.77 -9.87 -11.54
N ARG A 107 12.18 -9.74 -12.80
CA ARG A 107 11.40 -9.08 -13.85
C ARG A 107 9.97 -9.61 -14.00
N SER A 108 9.72 -10.89 -13.74
CA SER A 108 8.40 -11.52 -13.96
C SER A 108 7.38 -11.19 -12.86
N VAL A 109 7.84 -10.78 -11.68
CA VAL A 109 6.98 -10.49 -10.52
C VAL A 109 7.27 -9.13 -9.87
N SER A 110 8.23 -8.38 -10.42
CA SER A 110 8.67 -7.09 -9.88
C SER A 110 7.52 -6.13 -9.60
N THR A 111 6.64 -5.91 -10.58
CA THR A 111 5.46 -5.06 -10.45
C THR A 111 4.52 -5.56 -9.35
N THR A 112 4.27 -6.86 -9.28
CA THR A 112 3.39 -7.47 -8.28
C THR A 112 3.95 -7.28 -6.87
N CYS A 113 5.20 -7.67 -6.63
CA CYS A 113 5.85 -7.53 -5.33
C CYS A 113 5.93 -6.05 -4.90
N SER A 114 6.17 -5.14 -5.85
CA SER A 114 6.21 -3.70 -5.57
C SER A 114 4.89 -3.12 -5.09
N ARG A 115 3.75 -3.70 -5.51
CA ARG A 115 2.40 -3.28 -5.10
C ARG A 115 1.99 -3.85 -3.75
N PHE A 116 2.60 -4.96 -3.32
CA PHE A 116 2.34 -5.59 -2.03
C PHE A 116 3.07 -4.89 -0.88
N LEU A 117 4.30 -4.43 -1.11
CA LEU A 117 5.14 -3.80 -0.07
C LEU A 117 4.47 -2.61 0.67
N PRO A 118 3.78 -1.67 -0.01
CA PRO A 118 3.03 -0.58 0.63
C PRO A 118 1.98 -1.00 1.66
N GLN A 119 1.49 -2.23 1.62
CA GLN A 119 0.44 -2.72 2.51
C GLN A 119 0.99 -3.17 3.87
N TYR A 120 2.32 -3.18 4.05
CA TYR A 120 2.95 -3.48 5.33
C TYR A 120 3.24 -2.21 6.12
N THR A 121 3.20 -2.33 7.44
CA THR A 121 3.54 -1.21 8.33
C THR A 121 5.04 -0.92 8.27
N LYS A 122 5.44 0.30 8.62
CA LYS A 122 6.86 0.68 8.66
C LYS A 122 7.69 -0.23 9.57
N ASP A 123 7.10 -0.73 10.65
CA ASP A 123 7.77 -1.60 11.62
C ASP A 123 8.09 -2.99 11.06
N ASP A 124 7.41 -3.41 9.99
CA ASP A 124 7.70 -4.68 9.30
C ASP A 124 8.98 -4.57 8.42
N PHE A 125 9.52 -3.37 8.21
CA PHE A 125 10.76 -3.15 7.46
C PHE A 125 11.98 -3.12 8.40
N THR A 126 12.68 -4.25 8.48
CA THR A 126 13.95 -4.34 9.21
C THR A 126 15.03 -3.42 8.62
N PRO A 127 16.11 -3.07 9.35
CA PRO A 127 17.21 -2.28 8.79
C PRO A 127 17.77 -2.82 7.46
N ILE A 128 17.86 -4.16 7.32
CA ILE A 128 18.30 -4.82 6.08
C ILE A 128 17.29 -4.62 4.94
N ALA A 129 15.99 -4.62 5.26
CA ALA A 129 14.94 -4.30 4.29
C ALA A 129 15.03 -2.84 3.83
N LEU A 130 15.26 -1.90 4.75
CA LEU A 130 15.45 -0.48 4.43
C LEU A 130 16.68 -0.29 3.50
N ASP A 131 17.82 -0.92 3.81
CA ASP A 131 19.01 -0.92 2.96
C ASP A 131 18.73 -1.47 1.57
N SER A 132 17.89 -2.51 1.48
CA SER A 132 17.48 -3.09 0.20
C SER A 132 16.62 -2.12 -0.62
N VAL A 133 15.67 -1.41 0.00
CA VAL A 133 14.88 -0.36 -0.66
C VAL A 133 15.80 0.75 -1.18
N ILE A 134 16.74 1.22 -0.36
CA ILE A 134 17.72 2.25 -0.76
C ILE A 134 18.53 1.79 -1.98
N ALA A 135 18.99 0.53 -1.98
CA ALA A 135 19.75 -0.04 -3.08
C ALA A 135 18.93 -0.17 -4.37
N LEU A 136 17.66 -0.55 -4.27
CA LEU A 136 16.74 -0.67 -5.41
C LEU A 136 16.47 0.70 -6.04
N VAL A 137 16.23 1.73 -5.23
CA VAL A 137 16.05 3.12 -5.70
C VAL A 137 17.31 3.61 -6.42
N ARG A 138 18.49 3.48 -5.79
CA ARG A 138 19.75 3.98 -6.36
C ARG A 138 20.16 3.30 -7.66
N ARG A 139 19.78 2.03 -7.83
CA ARG A 139 20.08 1.26 -9.04
C ARG A 139 19.04 1.45 -10.14
N GLU A 140 17.95 2.17 -9.86
CA GLU A 140 16.81 2.32 -10.76
C GLU A 140 16.29 0.93 -11.23
N ALA A 141 16.32 -0.04 -10.32
CA ALA A 141 15.89 -1.40 -10.60
C ALA A 141 14.36 -1.46 -10.78
N GLY A 142 13.87 -2.55 -11.40
CA GLY A 142 12.47 -2.73 -11.81
C GLY A 142 11.43 -2.17 -10.85
N ALA A 143 10.34 -1.64 -11.43
CA ALA A 143 9.28 -0.91 -10.71
C ALA A 143 9.80 0.35 -9.98
N TYR A 144 10.59 1.19 -10.68
CA TYR A 144 11.20 2.40 -10.13
C TYR A 144 10.21 3.34 -9.41
N ILE A 145 9.09 3.71 -10.04
CA ILE A 145 8.06 4.58 -9.43
C ILE A 145 7.53 4.00 -8.11
N PRO A 146 7.03 2.74 -8.06
CA PRO A 146 6.68 2.09 -6.79
C PRO A 146 7.79 2.10 -5.74
N MET A 147 9.05 1.88 -6.13
CA MET A 147 10.17 1.85 -5.19
C MET A 147 10.51 3.23 -4.61
N ILE A 148 10.47 4.30 -5.41
CA ILE A 148 10.66 5.65 -4.85
C ILE A 148 9.48 6.07 -3.97
N LYS A 149 8.23 5.69 -4.32
CA LYS A 149 7.07 5.94 -3.46
C LYS A 149 7.18 5.18 -2.13
N LEU A 150 7.67 3.94 -2.15
CA LEU A 150 7.97 3.18 -0.94
C LEU A 150 9.07 3.83 -0.11
N ALA A 151 10.14 4.34 -0.73
CA ALA A 151 11.19 5.05 0.00
C ALA A 151 10.66 6.33 0.68
N GLY A 152 9.76 7.07 0.02
CA GLY A 152 9.07 8.22 0.62
C GLY A 152 8.17 7.84 1.79
N TYR A 153 7.44 6.72 1.68
CA TYR A 153 6.62 6.18 2.77
C TYR A 153 7.45 5.86 4.01
N LEU A 154 8.58 5.18 3.81
CA LEU A 154 9.53 4.76 4.83
C LEU A 154 10.45 5.88 5.33
N ASP A 155 10.27 7.12 4.85
CA ASP A 155 11.06 8.31 5.21
C ASP A 155 12.58 8.11 5.04
N LEU A 156 12.98 7.47 3.94
CA LEU A 156 14.38 7.16 3.64
C LEU A 156 15.11 8.36 3.06
N THR A 157 15.33 9.39 3.89
CA THR A 157 15.97 10.66 3.49
C THR A 157 17.34 10.49 2.82
N GLN A 158 18.03 9.35 3.01
CA GLN A 158 19.32 9.06 2.38
C GLN A 158 19.24 8.88 0.85
N VAL A 159 18.05 8.76 0.25
CA VAL A 159 17.88 8.74 -1.21
C VAL A 159 17.59 10.13 -1.82
N GLN A 160 17.25 11.15 -1.01
CA GLN A 160 16.85 12.48 -1.53
C GLN A 160 17.85 13.07 -2.50
N ARG A 161 19.15 13.04 -2.17
CA ARG A 161 20.21 13.60 -3.04
C ARG A 161 20.23 12.92 -4.41
N ASN A 162 20.03 11.60 -4.46
CA ASN A 162 20.00 10.87 -5.73
C ASN A 162 18.75 11.26 -6.55
N LEU A 163 17.60 11.38 -5.91
CA LEU A 163 16.36 11.83 -6.55
C LEU A 163 16.46 13.25 -7.11
N ILE A 164 17.05 14.19 -6.34
CA ILE A 164 17.30 15.56 -6.79
C ILE A 164 18.24 15.58 -7.99
N ASN A 165 19.33 14.81 -7.95
CA ASN A 165 20.26 14.71 -9.07
C ASN A 165 19.57 14.18 -10.33
N ASN A 166 18.71 13.16 -10.20
CA ASN A 166 17.95 12.60 -11.30
C ASN A 166 16.96 13.62 -11.91
N LEU A 167 16.39 14.54 -11.11
CA LEU A 167 15.56 15.63 -11.61
C LEU A 167 16.33 16.68 -12.43
N LEU A 168 17.59 16.93 -12.06
CA LEU A 168 18.46 17.92 -12.69
C LEU A 168 19.11 17.41 -13.98
N GLU A 169 19.31 16.10 -14.11
CA GLU A 169 19.88 15.48 -15.30
C GLU A 169 18.86 15.49 -16.47
N GLN A 170 19.23 16.15 -17.56
CA GLN A 170 18.34 16.30 -18.72
C GLN A 170 18.06 14.94 -19.38
N GLY A 171 16.78 14.67 -19.64
CA GLY A 171 16.35 13.43 -20.31
C GLY A 171 16.42 12.17 -19.45
N LYS A 172 16.87 12.27 -18.19
CA LYS A 172 17.04 11.13 -17.28
C LYS A 172 15.71 10.50 -16.84
N LEU A 173 14.71 11.32 -16.57
CA LEU A 173 13.38 10.90 -16.08
C LEU A 173 12.30 11.29 -17.08
N ASN A 174 11.36 10.38 -17.34
CA ASN A 174 10.14 10.69 -18.09
C ASN A 174 9.16 11.53 -17.24
N SER A 175 8.06 12.03 -17.83
CA SER A 175 7.10 12.90 -17.14
C SER A 175 6.50 12.28 -15.87
N GLY A 176 6.10 11.01 -15.93
CA GLY A 176 5.54 10.28 -14.78
C GLY A 176 6.56 10.06 -13.68
N GLU A 177 7.81 9.71 -14.03
CA GLU A 177 8.90 9.56 -13.07
C GLU A 177 9.28 10.89 -12.41
N ARG A 178 9.29 11.99 -13.18
CA ARG A 178 9.54 13.33 -12.64
C ARG A 178 8.45 13.72 -11.65
N TRP A 179 7.19 13.50 -12.00
CA TRP A 179 6.05 13.77 -11.13
C TRP A 179 6.16 12.97 -9.83
N ALA A 180 6.32 11.64 -9.93
CA ALA A 180 6.49 10.77 -8.77
C ALA A 180 7.69 11.19 -7.89
N THR A 181 8.79 11.63 -8.51
CA THR A 181 9.97 12.11 -7.76
C THR A 181 9.66 13.37 -6.96
N TYR A 182 8.90 14.33 -7.51
CA TYR A 182 8.46 15.50 -6.75
C TYR A 182 7.53 15.12 -5.58
N LEU A 183 6.60 14.18 -5.79
CA LEU A 183 5.73 13.69 -4.71
C LEU A 183 6.53 13.08 -3.56
N VAL A 184 7.51 12.23 -3.87
CA VAL A 184 8.37 11.57 -2.89
C VAL A 184 9.23 12.58 -2.13
N LEU A 185 9.85 13.52 -2.84
CA LEU A 185 10.65 14.58 -2.22
C LEU A 185 9.79 15.46 -1.31
N ALA A 186 8.59 15.84 -1.76
CA ALA A 186 7.64 16.58 -0.93
C ALA A 186 7.23 15.78 0.30
N ARG A 187 6.95 14.48 0.16
CA ARG A 187 6.65 13.60 1.30
C ARG A 187 7.76 13.59 2.34
N MET A 188 9.02 13.61 1.92
CA MET A 188 10.18 13.73 2.79
C MET A 188 10.51 15.18 3.21
N SER A 189 9.54 16.09 3.08
CA SER A 189 9.63 17.50 3.46
C SER A 189 10.73 18.30 2.75
N GLU A 190 11.04 17.97 1.49
CA GLU A 190 11.92 18.79 0.65
C GLU A 190 11.16 20.06 0.17
N PRO A 191 11.59 21.28 0.55
CA PRO A 191 10.82 22.50 0.31
C PRO A 191 10.56 22.82 -1.16
N ASN A 192 11.55 22.64 -2.04
CA ASN A 192 11.40 23.01 -3.45
C ASN A 192 10.38 22.10 -4.16
N ALA A 193 10.30 20.84 -3.77
CA ALA A 193 9.32 19.89 -4.26
C ALA A 193 7.90 20.24 -3.78
N ILE A 194 7.75 20.65 -2.52
CA ILE A 194 6.47 21.15 -2.00
C ILE A 194 6.00 22.36 -2.80
N ASP A 195 6.87 23.36 -2.97
CA ASP A 195 6.55 24.59 -3.71
C ASP A 195 6.24 24.29 -5.19
N TYR A 196 6.97 23.34 -5.79
CA TYR A 196 6.71 22.90 -7.16
C TYR A 196 5.30 22.32 -7.30
N LEU A 197 4.90 21.40 -6.41
CA LEU A 197 3.59 20.77 -6.44
C LEU A 197 2.47 21.78 -6.24
N VAL A 198 2.60 22.63 -5.22
CA VAL A 198 1.62 23.69 -4.92
C VAL A 198 1.41 24.58 -6.15
N ARG A 199 2.49 25.16 -6.68
CA ARG A 199 2.41 26.03 -7.86
C ARG A 199 1.85 25.32 -9.09
N ARG A 200 2.22 24.04 -9.30
CA ARG A 200 1.81 23.29 -10.48
C ARG A 200 0.32 22.98 -10.47
N VAL A 201 -0.20 22.53 -9.33
CA VAL A 201 -1.62 22.16 -9.19
C VAL A 201 -2.51 23.38 -9.13
N SER A 202 -2.15 24.42 -8.36
CA SER A 202 -2.95 25.66 -8.28
C SER A 202 -3.07 26.42 -9.61
N ALA A 203 -2.26 26.07 -10.62
CA ALA A 203 -2.34 26.66 -11.96
C ALA A 203 -3.36 25.97 -12.87
N VAL A 204 -3.98 24.87 -12.44
CA VAL A 204 -4.96 24.10 -13.20
C VAL A 204 -6.34 24.27 -12.55
N PRO A 205 -7.42 24.53 -13.32
CA PRO A 205 -8.77 24.56 -12.78
C PRO A 205 -9.18 23.22 -12.16
N VAL A 206 -10.06 23.27 -11.16
CA VAL A 206 -10.58 22.04 -10.53
C VAL A 206 -11.66 21.43 -11.43
N ASN A 207 -11.53 20.15 -11.74
CA ASN A 207 -12.44 19.33 -12.53
C ASN A 207 -12.20 17.83 -12.24
N ASP A 208 -12.90 16.93 -12.92
CA ASP A 208 -12.71 15.48 -12.73
C ASP A 208 -11.27 15.02 -12.97
N ASP A 209 -10.61 15.51 -14.03
CA ASP A 209 -9.26 15.10 -14.37
C ASP A 209 -8.26 15.38 -13.24
N ILE A 210 -8.31 16.58 -12.64
CA ILE A 210 -7.40 16.88 -11.52
C ILE A 210 -7.73 16.02 -10.30
N ILE A 211 -9.00 15.74 -10.04
CA ILE A 211 -9.37 14.99 -8.84
C ILE A 211 -8.91 13.53 -8.98
N TYR A 212 -9.28 12.86 -10.07
CA TYR A 212 -8.98 11.42 -10.23
C TYR A 212 -7.49 11.15 -10.48
N GLU A 213 -6.80 12.03 -11.21
CA GLU A 213 -5.40 11.78 -11.60
C GLU A 213 -4.38 12.40 -10.63
N VAL A 214 -4.77 13.41 -9.85
CA VAL A 214 -3.81 14.18 -9.03
C VAL A 214 -4.08 14.12 -7.54
N TYR A 215 -5.33 14.06 -7.06
CA TYR A 215 -5.58 14.24 -5.61
C TYR A 215 -5.07 13.07 -4.76
N GLY A 216 -5.11 11.84 -5.28
CA GLY A 216 -4.46 10.69 -4.63
C GLY A 216 -2.95 10.87 -4.50
N ASP A 217 -2.31 11.50 -5.48
CA ASP A 217 -0.88 11.80 -5.43
C ASP A 217 -0.56 12.92 -4.42
N LEU A 218 -1.43 13.92 -4.28
CA LEU A 218 -1.30 14.96 -3.26
C LEU A 218 -1.48 14.40 -1.85
N ALA A 219 -2.50 13.56 -1.65
CA ALA A 219 -2.75 12.82 -0.42
C ALA A 219 -1.52 12.01 0.00
N TYR A 220 -0.91 11.29 -0.93
CA TYR A 220 0.33 10.56 -0.71
C TYR A 220 1.45 11.42 -0.10
N THR A 221 1.52 12.73 -0.38
CA THR A 221 2.61 13.56 0.16
C THR A 221 2.55 13.72 1.68
N ARG A 222 1.34 13.63 2.29
CA ARG A 222 1.12 13.92 3.72
C ARG A 222 1.76 15.25 4.18
N GLN A 223 1.87 16.23 3.27
CA GLN A 223 2.34 17.58 3.57
C GLN A 223 1.15 18.53 3.62
N LYS A 224 1.01 19.26 4.73
CA LYS A 224 -0.14 20.14 4.97
C LYS A 224 -0.33 21.15 3.83
N GLN A 225 0.74 21.77 3.35
CA GLN A 225 0.67 22.75 2.26
C GLN A 225 0.14 22.16 0.94
N VAL A 226 0.44 20.89 0.67
CA VAL A 226 0.00 20.21 -0.56
C VAL A 226 -1.43 19.70 -0.40
N VAL A 227 -1.74 19.08 0.75
CA VAL A 227 -3.10 18.60 1.05
C VAL A 227 -4.09 19.75 1.25
N GLN A 228 -3.62 20.94 1.61
CA GLN A 228 -4.46 22.14 1.69
C GLN A 228 -5.17 22.45 0.37
N LEU A 229 -4.62 22.07 -0.78
CA LEU A 229 -5.29 22.22 -2.09
C LEU A 229 -6.56 21.36 -2.20
N ILE A 230 -6.52 20.15 -1.63
CA ILE A 230 -7.69 19.27 -1.54
C ILE A 230 -8.71 19.92 -0.58
N VAL A 231 -8.26 20.40 0.57
CA VAL A 231 -9.13 21.07 1.56
C VAL A 231 -9.79 22.32 0.96
N GLU A 232 -9.06 23.14 0.22
CA GLU A 232 -9.61 24.31 -0.50
C GLU A 232 -10.72 23.91 -1.47
N THR A 233 -10.57 22.76 -2.14
CA THR A 233 -11.62 22.21 -3.01
C THR A 233 -12.84 21.76 -2.22
N VAL A 234 -12.63 21.10 -1.07
CA VAL A 234 -13.74 20.71 -0.17
C VAL A 234 -14.50 21.93 0.35
N MET A 235 -13.80 23.04 0.60
CA MET A 235 -14.42 24.30 1.05
C MET A 235 -15.03 25.13 -0.10
N SER A 236 -14.86 24.72 -1.35
CA SER A 236 -15.35 25.43 -2.54
C SER A 236 -16.70 24.91 -3.01
N ASP A 237 -17.52 25.79 -3.59
CA ASP A 237 -18.79 25.43 -4.24
C ASP A 237 -18.62 25.26 -5.77
N ASP A 238 -17.42 24.93 -6.26
CA ASP A 238 -17.17 24.67 -7.69
C ASP A 238 -17.89 23.39 -8.14
N THR A 239 -18.64 23.49 -9.24
CA THR A 239 -19.47 22.42 -9.80
C THR A 239 -18.88 21.81 -11.07
N GLN A 240 -17.58 21.93 -11.35
CA GLN A 240 -16.99 21.44 -12.61
C GLN A 240 -16.73 19.93 -12.69
N CYS A 241 -17.27 19.14 -11.76
CA CYS A 241 -17.06 17.69 -11.69
C CYS A 241 -18.31 16.93 -12.11
N GLY A 242 -18.16 15.75 -12.70
CA GLY A 242 -19.24 14.93 -13.23
C GLY A 242 -19.92 14.07 -12.16
N SER A 243 -21.22 13.83 -12.37
CA SER A 243 -21.97 12.86 -11.58
C SER A 243 -21.35 11.46 -11.64
N ALA A 244 -21.50 10.66 -10.57
CA ALA A 244 -21.15 9.25 -10.60
C ALA A 244 -22.01 8.42 -11.57
N ASN A 245 -23.17 8.96 -11.97
CA ASN A 245 -24.04 8.33 -12.93
C ASN A 245 -23.51 8.54 -14.35
N LEU A 246 -22.99 7.48 -14.97
CA LEU A 246 -22.44 7.49 -16.33
C LEU A 246 -23.46 7.86 -17.42
N ASP A 247 -24.76 7.76 -17.12
CA ASP A 247 -25.84 8.15 -18.02
C ASP A 247 -26.30 9.61 -17.82
N SER A 248 -25.62 10.37 -16.94
CA SER A 248 -25.93 11.76 -16.64
C SER A 248 -24.77 12.69 -17.02
N ASP A 249 -25.06 13.70 -17.84
CA ASP A 249 -24.14 14.81 -18.12
C ASP A 249 -24.21 15.91 -17.04
N GLU A 250 -24.90 15.64 -15.92
CA GLU A 250 -25.02 16.60 -14.82
C GLU A 250 -23.69 16.78 -14.09
N THR A 251 -23.43 18.04 -13.75
CA THR A 251 -22.27 18.44 -12.99
C THR A 251 -22.61 18.57 -11.50
N ILE A 252 -21.72 18.13 -10.62
CA ILE A 252 -21.84 18.12 -9.17
C ILE A 252 -20.73 18.95 -8.52
N LEU A 253 -20.85 19.22 -7.22
CA LEU A 253 -19.78 19.85 -6.45
C LEU A 253 -18.52 18.96 -6.46
N CYS A 254 -17.40 19.52 -6.89
CA CYS A 254 -16.09 18.88 -6.84
C CYS A 254 -15.68 18.51 -5.41
N ALA A 255 -16.23 19.22 -4.42
CA ALA A 255 -16.04 18.93 -3.00
C ALA A 255 -16.43 17.50 -2.60
N TYR A 256 -17.46 16.92 -3.23
CA TYR A 256 -17.89 15.54 -2.93
C TYR A 256 -16.82 14.50 -3.25
N ARG A 257 -16.10 14.70 -4.36
CA ARG A 257 -15.00 13.82 -4.76
C ARG A 257 -13.73 14.12 -3.97
N ALA A 258 -13.45 15.40 -3.75
CA ALA A 258 -12.24 15.82 -3.05
C ALA A 258 -12.17 15.30 -1.61
N MET A 259 -13.29 15.21 -0.89
CA MET A 259 -13.29 14.79 0.51
C MET A 259 -12.93 13.30 0.72
N GLU A 260 -13.07 12.45 -0.28
CA GLU A 260 -12.72 11.00 -0.21
C GLU A 260 -11.21 10.76 -0.03
N PHE A 261 -10.38 11.74 -0.36
CA PHE A 261 -8.92 11.67 -0.24
C PHE A 261 -8.39 12.05 1.15
N LEU A 262 -9.24 12.50 2.07
CA LEU A 262 -8.83 13.00 3.39
C LEU A 262 -8.85 11.97 4.54
N PRO A 263 -9.76 10.98 4.58
CA PRO A 263 -9.73 9.92 5.58
C PRO A 263 -8.38 9.21 5.64
N GLY A 264 -7.85 9.05 6.85
CA GLY A 264 -6.54 8.46 7.07
C GLY A 264 -5.36 9.30 6.57
N VAL A 265 -5.58 10.46 5.96
CA VAL A 265 -4.56 11.44 5.52
C VAL A 265 -4.43 12.60 6.51
N VAL A 266 -5.58 13.13 6.93
CA VAL A 266 -5.69 14.12 8.00
C VAL A 266 -5.91 13.38 9.32
N ALA A 267 -5.12 13.72 10.34
CA ALA A 267 -5.27 13.14 11.67
C ALA A 267 -6.59 13.60 12.30
N ASP A 268 -7.27 12.68 13.00
CA ASP A 268 -8.53 12.93 13.70
C ASP A 268 -9.68 13.39 12.77
N PHE A 269 -9.60 13.06 11.47
CA PHE A 269 -10.63 13.37 10.48
C PHE A 269 -11.97 12.71 10.86
N PRO A 270 -13.12 13.39 10.74
CA PRO A 270 -14.38 12.96 11.34
C PRO A 270 -15.07 11.78 10.64
N TRP A 271 -14.58 11.37 9.47
CA TRP A 271 -15.17 10.28 8.69
C TRP A 271 -14.14 9.21 8.35
N GLU A 272 -14.59 7.96 8.31
CA GLU A 272 -13.76 6.81 7.98
C GLU A 272 -14.05 6.31 6.55
N ARG A 273 -13.18 5.42 6.08
CA ARG A 273 -13.41 4.66 4.85
C ARG A 273 -14.12 3.35 5.16
N ASP A 274 -14.91 2.88 4.22
CA ASP A 274 -15.49 1.56 4.27
C ASP A 274 -14.50 0.47 3.84
N VAL A 275 -14.97 -0.77 3.71
CA VAL A 275 -14.15 -1.93 3.30
C VAL A 275 -13.66 -1.86 1.85
N THR A 276 -14.28 -1.01 1.02
CA THR A 276 -13.92 -0.79 -0.39
C THR A 276 -12.89 0.34 -0.54
N GLY A 277 -12.73 1.18 0.49
CA GLY A 277 -11.83 2.32 0.50
C GLY A 277 -12.53 3.65 0.23
N ASP A 278 -13.85 3.62 -0.01
CA ASP A 278 -14.68 4.79 -0.23
C ASP A 278 -15.08 5.43 1.11
N LEU A 279 -15.51 6.69 1.09
CA LEU A 279 -16.01 7.35 2.29
C LEU A 279 -17.25 6.60 2.80
N ALA A 280 -17.26 6.19 4.08
CA ALA A 280 -18.35 5.43 4.67
C ALA A 280 -19.56 6.32 4.99
N VAL A 281 -20.28 6.76 3.96
CA VAL A 281 -21.39 7.72 4.06
C VAL A 281 -22.54 7.38 3.11
N ASP A 282 -23.78 7.51 3.61
CA ASP A 282 -25.00 7.37 2.80
C ASP A 282 -25.49 8.72 2.23
N ASP A 283 -25.24 9.83 2.94
CA ASP A 283 -25.62 11.20 2.57
C ASP A 283 -24.38 12.11 2.44
N TYR A 284 -23.93 12.28 1.20
CA TYR A 284 -22.78 13.11 0.84
C TYR A 284 -22.99 14.61 1.15
N GLU A 285 -24.22 15.12 1.14
CA GLU A 285 -24.51 16.52 1.46
C GLU A 285 -24.28 16.79 2.95
N THR A 286 -24.81 15.91 3.80
CA THR A 286 -24.61 15.98 5.25
C THR A 286 -23.14 15.82 5.61
N ALA A 287 -22.45 14.83 5.04
CA ALA A 287 -21.02 14.65 5.32
C ALA A 287 -20.18 15.86 4.88
N LEU A 288 -20.44 16.43 3.71
CA LEU A 288 -19.71 17.63 3.25
C LEU A 288 -19.92 18.80 4.21
N ALA A 289 -21.15 19.03 4.69
CA ALA A 289 -21.45 20.08 5.66
C ALA A 289 -20.67 19.89 6.98
N GLU A 290 -20.65 18.67 7.51
CA GLU A 290 -19.91 18.34 8.72
C GLU A 290 -18.39 18.48 8.55
N ILE A 291 -17.85 18.02 7.42
CA ILE A 291 -16.42 18.14 7.10
C ILE A 291 -16.01 19.62 7.00
N ARG A 292 -16.82 20.46 6.34
CA ARG A 292 -16.56 21.91 6.26
C ARG A 292 -16.57 22.56 7.64
N ILE A 293 -17.52 22.22 8.51
CA ILE A 293 -17.57 22.69 9.90
C ILE A 293 -16.33 22.24 10.67
N TRP A 294 -15.90 20.99 10.48
CA TRP A 294 -14.73 20.44 11.13
C TRP A 294 -13.46 21.20 10.74
N PHE A 295 -13.23 21.46 9.45
CA PHE A 295 -12.07 22.25 9.01
C PHE A 295 -12.12 23.71 9.47
N ALA A 296 -13.31 24.31 9.52
CA ALA A 296 -13.48 25.66 10.07
C ALA A 296 -13.14 25.73 11.56
N THR A 297 -13.40 24.65 12.32
CA THR A 297 -13.12 24.55 13.76
C THR A 297 -11.69 24.09 14.05
N ASN A 298 -11.04 23.41 13.09
CA ASN A 298 -9.70 22.85 13.21
C ASN A 298 -8.75 23.39 12.12
N PRO A 299 -8.49 24.71 12.04
CA PRO A 299 -7.59 25.28 11.02
C PRO A 299 -6.15 24.74 11.16
N ASP A 300 -5.77 24.36 12.38
CA ASP A 300 -4.47 23.79 12.72
C ASP A 300 -4.44 22.25 12.66
N TYR A 301 -5.32 21.63 11.86
CA TYR A 301 -5.32 20.19 11.64
C TYR A 301 -3.91 19.67 11.29
N ARG A 302 -3.67 18.42 11.68
CA ARG A 302 -2.38 17.73 11.55
C ARG A 302 -2.49 16.66 10.47
N MET A 303 -1.35 16.33 9.88
CA MET A 303 -1.25 15.24 8.92
C MET A 303 -1.02 13.92 9.66
N ASP A 304 -1.74 12.87 9.28
CA ASP A 304 -1.33 11.51 9.61
C ASP A 304 -0.14 11.12 8.71
N ARG A 305 0.92 10.57 9.29
CA ARG A 305 2.14 10.14 8.59
C ARG A 305 2.34 8.62 8.58
N GLY A 306 1.38 7.88 9.13
CA GLY A 306 1.41 6.42 9.26
C GLY A 306 1.02 5.67 7.99
N GLY A 307 0.12 6.22 7.17
CA GLY A 307 -0.39 5.59 5.95
C GLY A 307 0.51 5.76 4.72
N PHE A 308 0.41 4.80 3.78
CA PHE A 308 1.09 4.87 2.48
C PHE A 308 0.35 5.77 1.50
N GLU A 309 -0.96 5.54 1.33
CA GLU A 309 -1.84 6.27 0.41
C GLU A 309 -2.08 7.73 0.82
#